data_AF-H8X2G0-F1
#
_entry.id   AF-H8X2G0-F1
#
_cell.length_a   1.000
_cell.length_b   1.000
_cell.length_c   1.000
_cell.angle_alpha   90.00
_cell.angle_beta   90.00
_cell.angle_gamma   90.00
#
_symmetry.space_group_name_H-M   'P 1'
#
loop_
_entity.id
_entity.type
_entity.pdbx_description
1 polymer ?
#
loop_
_entity_poly.entity_id
_entity_poly.type
_entity_poly.pdbx_seq_one_letter_code
_entity_poly.pdbx_strand_id
1 'polypeptide(L)'
;MVTLDFSKFNFLFFFSLCFTIQSIGMEKLIKVLNRPPVKNELDEAYLNRLSKDLKRVQDHTKQAEKAIRSFDATLEESTSIEKQIIALYASYGNVPYTPDKNDTIATAATSVILEDMIEEKRKEIVQSYEENANVEFDFTENITELKKHKAQRLQQIEDLSGLMDLKFVPPLGSKVTESLELQKTLFGYLKKVLIKYLAISDRASGSVHNKEQVREKVRTLSDFFDNLLTTEWANLPEDSNTIMEILIRDGVLILKDKQVKLRGFEI
;
A
#
# COMPACT_ATOMS: atom_id res chain seq x y z
N MET A 1 -45.61 11.57 16.06
CA MET A 1 -44.27 11.01 16.34
C MET A 1 -43.84 10.26 15.10
N VAL A 2 -43.14 10.95 14.19
CA VAL A 2 -42.79 10.45 12.85
C VAL A 2 -41.35 9.97 12.90
N THR A 3 -41.15 8.66 12.90
CA THR A 3 -39.83 8.04 12.81
C THR A 3 -39.38 8.05 11.35
N LEU A 4 -38.38 8.89 11.05
CA LEU A 4 -37.68 8.97 9.77
C LEU A 4 -36.80 7.73 9.57
N ASP A 5 -37.08 6.99 8.50
CA ASP A 5 -36.41 5.75 8.12
C ASP A 5 -35.09 6.06 7.38
N PHE A 6 -33.99 6.16 8.14
CA PHE A 6 -32.65 6.57 7.65
C PHE A 6 -31.99 5.55 6.71
N SER A 7 -32.54 4.34 6.56
CA SER A 7 -31.92 3.26 5.75
C SER A 7 -32.10 3.46 4.24
N LYS A 8 -33.19 4.10 3.80
CA LYS A 8 -33.45 4.35 2.37
C LYS A 8 -32.67 5.53 1.81
N PHE A 9 -32.23 6.45 2.67
CA PHE A 9 -31.52 7.66 2.24
C PHE A 9 -30.04 7.39 1.89
N ASN A 10 -29.39 6.46 2.59
CA ASN A 10 -28.00 6.08 2.32
C ASN A 10 -27.84 5.20 1.07
N PHE A 11 -28.85 4.39 0.73
CA PHE A 11 -28.78 3.51 -0.44
C PHE A 11 -28.91 4.27 -1.77
N LEU A 12 -29.78 5.30 -1.80
CA LEU A 12 -29.92 6.20 -2.96
C LEU A 12 -28.72 7.14 -3.13
N PHE A 13 -28.07 7.55 -2.04
CA PHE A 13 -26.86 8.38 -2.12
C PHE A 13 -25.65 7.61 -2.68
N PHE A 14 -25.47 6.34 -2.29
CA PHE A 14 -24.38 5.52 -2.82
C PHE A 14 -24.57 5.15 -4.30
N PHE A 15 -25.79 4.86 -4.74
CA PHE A 15 -26.06 4.61 -6.16
C PHE A 15 -25.88 5.85 -7.05
N SER A 16 -26.24 7.04 -6.54
CA SER A 16 -26.03 8.31 -7.25
C SER A 16 -24.54 8.70 -7.32
N LEU A 17 -23.77 8.45 -6.25
CA LEU A 17 -22.34 8.72 -6.23
C LEU A 17 -21.54 7.80 -7.16
N CYS A 18 -21.93 6.52 -7.26
CA CYS A 18 -21.29 5.58 -8.20
C CYS A 18 -21.62 5.91 -9.67
N PHE A 19 -22.85 6.30 -9.99
CA PHE A 19 -23.21 6.71 -11.36
C PHE A 19 -22.52 8.00 -11.80
N THR A 20 -22.32 8.96 -10.89
CA THR A 20 -21.64 10.22 -11.20
C THR A 20 -20.13 10.04 -11.38
N ILE A 21 -19.48 9.17 -10.59
CA ILE A 21 -18.05 8.87 -10.75
C ILE A 21 -17.78 8.12 -12.08
N GLN A 22 -18.69 7.25 -12.51
CA GLN A 22 -18.56 6.50 -13.76
C GLN A 22 -18.84 7.37 -15.01
N SER A 23 -19.73 8.36 -14.89
CA SER A 23 -20.03 9.32 -15.97
C SER A 23 -18.91 10.35 -16.20
N ILE A 24 -18.25 10.84 -15.13
CA ILE A 24 -17.14 11.80 -15.23
C ILE A 24 -15.90 11.19 -15.92
N GLY A 25 -15.68 9.88 -15.75
CA GLY A 25 -14.60 9.15 -16.44
C GLY A 25 -14.84 9.02 -17.95
N MET A 26 -16.07 8.70 -18.33
CA MET A 26 -16.45 8.51 -19.75
C MET A 26 -16.50 9.83 -20.52
N GLU A 27 -16.97 10.93 -19.92
CA GLU A 27 -16.98 12.25 -20.60
C GLU A 27 -15.56 12.78 -20.89
N LYS A 28 -14.60 12.56 -19.97
CA LYS A 28 -13.20 12.91 -20.21
C LYS A 28 -12.59 12.08 -21.34
N LEU A 29 -12.91 10.78 -21.40
CA LEU A 29 -12.50 9.90 -22.49
C LEU A 29 -13.09 10.34 -23.84
N ILE A 30 -14.38 10.67 -23.86
CA ILE A 30 -15.06 11.18 -25.06
C ILE A 30 -14.45 12.52 -25.50
N LYS A 31 -14.08 13.40 -24.57
CA LYS A 31 -13.43 14.68 -24.86
C LYS A 31 -11.99 14.55 -25.36
N VAL A 32 -11.27 13.51 -24.93
CA VAL A 32 -9.95 13.15 -25.46
C VAL A 32 -10.07 12.54 -26.86
N LEU A 33 -11.05 11.66 -27.07
CA LEU A 33 -11.33 11.03 -28.37
C LEU A 33 -11.85 12.02 -29.42
N ASN A 34 -12.60 13.04 -29.02
CA ASN A 34 -13.19 14.04 -29.92
C ASN A 34 -12.33 15.30 -30.11
N ARG A 35 -11.08 15.31 -29.63
CA ARG A 35 -10.20 16.47 -29.82
C ARG A 35 -9.77 16.52 -31.29
N PRO A 36 -10.08 17.60 -32.04
CA PRO A 36 -9.62 17.70 -33.42
C PRO A 36 -8.09 17.67 -33.45
N PRO A 37 -7.45 17.00 -34.42
CA PRO A 37 -6.00 16.93 -34.49
C PRO A 37 -5.47 18.36 -34.66
N VAL A 38 -4.76 18.83 -33.64
CA VAL A 38 -4.02 20.09 -33.70
C VAL A 38 -2.92 19.86 -34.73
N LYS A 39 -3.03 20.47 -35.91
CA LYS A 39 -1.97 20.42 -36.93
C LYS A 39 -0.72 21.08 -36.34
N ASN A 40 0.19 20.27 -35.81
CA ASN A 40 1.46 20.71 -35.27
C ASN A 40 2.52 20.64 -36.38
N GLU A 41 3.37 21.66 -36.49
CA GLU A 41 4.50 21.70 -37.44
C GLU A 41 5.43 20.47 -37.31
N LEU A 42 5.47 19.85 -36.13
CA LEU A 42 6.19 18.61 -35.84
C LEU A 42 5.62 17.40 -36.60
N ASP A 43 4.31 17.36 -36.84
CA ASP A 43 3.65 16.27 -37.55
C ASP A 43 3.98 16.35 -39.05
N GLU A 44 4.04 17.54 -39.62
CA GLU A 44 4.46 17.74 -41.02
C GLU A 44 5.92 17.35 -41.23
N ALA A 45 6.81 17.70 -40.30
CA ALA A 45 8.21 17.28 -40.35
C ALA A 45 8.36 15.76 -40.26
N TYR A 46 7.58 15.10 -39.39
CA TYR A 46 7.54 13.65 -39.28
C TYR A 46 7.02 12.98 -40.55
N LEU A 47 5.89 13.44 -41.09
CA LEU A 47 5.30 12.91 -42.32
C LEU A 47 6.23 13.04 -43.52
N ASN A 48 6.94 14.17 -43.63
CA ASN A 48 7.94 14.37 -44.67
C ASN A 48 9.14 13.42 -44.55
N ARG A 49 9.57 13.09 -43.33
CA ARG A 49 10.63 12.08 -43.10
C ARG A 49 10.14 10.68 -43.44
N LEU A 50 8.96 10.30 -42.92
CA LEU A 50 8.36 8.99 -43.19
C LEU A 50 8.13 8.78 -44.70
N SER A 51 7.69 9.80 -45.43
CA SER A 51 7.52 9.73 -46.89
C SER A 51 8.84 9.46 -47.62
N LYS A 52 9.94 10.10 -47.19
CA LYS A 52 11.28 9.84 -47.74
C LYS A 52 11.74 8.42 -47.45
N ASP A 53 11.55 7.96 -46.21
CA ASP A 53 11.93 6.61 -45.80
C ASP A 53 11.15 5.55 -46.58
N LEU A 54 9.84 5.73 -46.72
CA LEU A 54 8.98 4.85 -47.53
C LEU A 54 9.45 4.78 -48.98
N LYS A 55 9.78 5.93 -49.58
CA LYS A 55 10.30 5.97 -50.96
C LYS A 55 11.62 5.22 -51.08
N ARG A 56 12.56 5.43 -50.14
CA ARG A 56 13.86 4.75 -50.11
C ARG A 56 13.68 3.23 -49.99
N VAL A 57 12.84 2.76 -49.07
CA VAL A 57 12.54 1.32 -48.93
C VAL A 57 11.88 0.77 -50.18
N GLN A 58 10.91 1.48 -50.76
CA GLN A 58 10.26 1.06 -52.00
C GLN A 58 11.26 0.93 -53.15
N ASP A 59 12.22 1.85 -53.26
CA ASP A 59 13.26 1.80 -54.28
C ASP A 59 14.24 0.63 -54.03
N HIS A 60 14.61 0.35 -52.77
CA HIS A 60 15.38 -0.85 -52.42
C HIS A 60 14.66 -2.14 -52.77
N THR A 61 13.36 -2.24 -52.47
CA THR A 61 12.55 -3.41 -52.83
C THR A 61 12.48 -3.59 -54.34
N LYS A 62 12.29 -2.52 -55.12
CA LYS A 62 12.31 -2.58 -56.59
C LYS A 62 13.66 -3.04 -57.13
N GLN A 63 14.76 -2.56 -56.54
CA GLN A 63 16.10 -3.00 -56.92
C GLN A 63 16.32 -4.48 -56.61
N ALA A 64 15.88 -4.93 -55.43
CA ALA A 64 15.95 -6.33 -55.03
C ALA A 64 15.11 -7.22 -55.96
N GLU A 65 13.87 -6.85 -56.27
CA GLU A 65 13.02 -7.57 -57.23
C GLU A 65 13.64 -7.63 -58.62
N LYS A 66 14.25 -6.52 -59.08
CA LYS A 66 14.95 -6.49 -60.36
C LYS A 66 16.15 -7.43 -60.36
N ALA A 67 16.91 -7.47 -59.27
CA ALA A 67 18.03 -8.39 -59.11
C ALA A 67 17.55 -9.85 -59.11
N ILE A 68 16.52 -10.18 -58.32
CA ILE A 68 15.92 -11.52 -58.28
C ILE A 68 15.50 -11.96 -59.68
N ARG A 69 14.73 -11.13 -60.41
CA ARG A 69 14.29 -11.45 -61.78
C ARG A 69 15.46 -11.63 -62.75
N SER A 70 16.55 -10.88 -62.57
CA SER A 70 17.75 -11.05 -63.41
C SER A 70 18.50 -12.37 -63.13
N PHE A 71 18.49 -12.83 -61.88
CA PHE A 71 19.03 -14.13 -61.51
C PHE A 71 18.14 -15.26 -62.00
N ASP A 72 16.81 -15.16 -61.87
CA ASP A 72 15.87 -16.18 -62.35
C ASP A 72 15.95 -16.37 -63.88
N ALA A 73 16.19 -15.30 -64.64
CA ALA A 73 16.37 -15.38 -66.10
C ALA A 73 17.68 -16.09 -66.52
N THR A 74 18.62 -16.28 -65.60
CA THR A 74 19.93 -16.90 -65.82
C THR A 74 20.13 -18.21 -65.07
N LEU A 75 19.16 -18.63 -64.24
CA LEU A 75 19.22 -19.88 -63.48
C LEU A 75 18.75 -21.07 -64.33
N GLU A 76 19.62 -22.05 -64.54
CA GLU A 76 19.19 -23.39 -64.92
C GLU A 76 18.40 -24.04 -63.76
N GLU A 77 17.21 -24.56 -64.05
CA GLU A 77 16.15 -24.97 -63.11
C GLU A 77 16.48 -26.09 -62.09
N SER A 78 17.73 -26.47 -61.85
CA SER A 78 18.04 -27.55 -60.89
C SER A 78 19.29 -27.32 -60.05
N THR A 79 19.17 -26.48 -59.02
CA THR A 79 20.15 -26.49 -57.91
C THR A 79 19.88 -27.69 -57.00
N SER A 80 20.92 -28.45 -56.62
CA SER A 80 20.74 -29.58 -55.69
C SER A 80 20.26 -29.09 -54.32
N ILE A 81 19.43 -29.90 -53.67
CA ILE A 81 18.85 -29.60 -52.36
C ILE A 81 19.95 -29.31 -51.32
N GLU A 82 21.10 -29.98 -51.39
CA GLU A 82 22.21 -29.72 -50.45
C GLU A 82 22.74 -28.29 -50.56
N LYS A 83 22.85 -27.76 -51.79
CA LYS A 83 23.30 -26.38 -52.01
C LYS A 83 22.28 -25.37 -51.49
N GLN A 84 20.98 -25.66 -51.63
CA GLN A 84 19.92 -24.82 -51.08
C GLN A 84 19.94 -24.81 -49.55
N ILE A 85 20.16 -25.97 -48.91
CA ILE A 85 20.29 -26.08 -47.46
C ILE A 85 21.50 -25.27 -46.97
N ILE A 86 22.66 -25.40 -47.62
CA ILE A 86 23.86 -24.64 -47.27
C ILE A 86 23.63 -23.13 -47.42
N ALA A 87 23.01 -22.69 -48.51
CA ALA A 87 22.68 -21.29 -48.75
C ALA A 87 21.68 -20.74 -47.71
N LEU A 88 20.69 -21.55 -47.32
CA LEU A 88 19.72 -21.20 -46.29
C LEU A 88 20.42 -21.00 -44.93
N TYR A 89 21.27 -21.94 -44.51
CA TYR A 89 22.06 -21.79 -43.28
C TYR A 89 23.00 -20.58 -43.31
N ALA A 90 23.61 -20.29 -44.46
CA ALA A 90 24.43 -19.09 -44.64
C ALA A 90 23.60 -17.79 -44.55
N SER A 91 22.32 -17.82 -44.97
CA SER A 91 21.43 -16.66 -44.94
C SER A 91 20.86 -16.34 -43.56
N TYR A 92 20.63 -17.35 -42.70
CA TYR A 92 20.03 -17.15 -41.36
C TYR A 92 20.85 -16.24 -40.43
N GLY A 93 22.16 -16.10 -40.66
CA GLY A 93 23.03 -15.23 -39.88
C GLY A 93 23.08 -13.77 -40.34
N ASN A 94 22.50 -13.45 -41.52
CA ASN A 94 22.66 -12.16 -42.17
C ASN A 94 21.32 -11.44 -42.30
N VAL A 95 21.20 -10.26 -41.70
CA VAL A 95 20.03 -9.40 -41.84
C VAL A 95 20.15 -8.58 -43.13
N PRO A 96 19.27 -8.76 -44.14
CA PRO A 96 19.45 -8.17 -45.48
C PRO A 96 19.27 -6.65 -45.53
N TYR A 97 18.50 -6.09 -44.58
CA TYR A 97 18.21 -4.67 -44.52
C TYR A 97 18.52 -4.12 -43.13
N THR A 98 19.40 -3.14 -43.07
CA THR A 98 19.71 -2.41 -41.84
C THR A 98 19.13 -0.99 -41.99
N PRO A 99 18.15 -0.60 -41.17
CA PRO A 99 17.59 0.75 -41.23
C PRO A 99 18.62 1.78 -40.76
N ASP A 100 18.50 3.01 -41.26
CA ASP A 100 19.34 4.11 -40.77
C ASP A 100 18.88 4.57 -39.38
N LYS A 101 19.79 5.17 -38.60
CA LYS A 101 19.52 5.62 -37.23
C LYS A 101 18.32 6.58 -37.10
N ASN A 102 17.98 7.29 -38.17
CA ASN A 102 16.92 8.31 -38.19
C ASN A 102 15.62 7.81 -38.85
N ASP A 103 15.53 6.50 -39.12
CA ASP A 103 14.38 5.93 -39.82
C ASP A 103 13.15 5.86 -38.93
N THR A 104 12.02 6.33 -39.44
CA THR A 104 10.75 6.33 -38.70
C THR A 104 9.85 5.14 -39.05
N ILE A 105 10.29 4.26 -39.96
CA ILE A 105 9.53 3.10 -40.43
C ILE A 105 9.22 2.13 -39.29
N ALA A 106 10.19 1.84 -38.42
CA ALA A 106 9.96 0.92 -37.30
C ALA A 106 8.90 1.47 -36.34
N THR A 107 8.94 2.78 -36.07
CA THR A 107 7.92 3.45 -35.24
C THR A 107 6.56 3.41 -35.91
N ALA A 108 6.47 3.74 -37.20
CA ALA A 108 5.22 3.70 -37.96
C ALA A 108 4.62 2.29 -38.02
N ALA A 109 5.43 1.28 -38.32
CA ALA A 109 5.01 -0.12 -38.37
C ALA A 109 4.51 -0.61 -37.00
N THR A 110 5.23 -0.25 -35.93
CA THR A 110 4.83 -0.60 -34.56
C THR A 110 3.47 0.02 -34.21
N SER A 111 3.24 1.28 -34.56
CA SER A 111 1.95 1.95 -34.32
C SER A 111 0.80 1.25 -35.03
N VAL A 112 0.98 0.86 -36.30
CA VAL A 112 -0.04 0.14 -37.07
C VAL A 112 -0.35 -1.21 -36.43
N ILE A 113 0.67 -1.99 -36.08
CA ILE A 113 0.49 -3.30 -35.43
C ILE A 113 -0.25 -3.15 -34.10
N LEU A 114 0.11 -2.15 -33.29
CA LEU A 114 -0.57 -1.91 -32.02
C LEU A 114 -2.03 -1.50 -32.22
N GLU A 115 -2.33 -0.68 -33.21
CA GLU A 115 -3.70 -0.28 -33.54
C GLU A 115 -4.54 -1.48 -34.00
N ASP A 116 -3.98 -2.35 -34.84
CA ASP A 116 -4.62 -3.60 -35.28
C ASP A 116 -4.89 -4.53 -34.09
N MET A 117 -3.91 -4.71 -33.19
CA MET A 117 -4.08 -5.51 -31.97
C MET A 117 -5.15 -4.95 -31.04
N ILE A 118 -5.22 -3.63 -30.90
CA ILE A 118 -6.26 -2.97 -30.09
C ILE A 118 -7.63 -3.20 -30.71
N GLU A 119 -7.75 -3.06 -32.02
CA GLU A 119 -9.02 -3.25 -32.73
C GLU A 119 -9.49 -4.71 -32.69
N GLU A 120 -8.57 -5.67 -32.82
CA GLU A 120 -8.85 -7.11 -32.62
C GLU A 120 -9.37 -7.37 -31.20
N LYS A 121 -8.68 -6.85 -30.18
CA LYS A 121 -9.11 -6.99 -28.78
C LYS A 121 -10.44 -6.32 -28.50
N ARG A 122 -10.71 -5.16 -29.11
CA ARG A 122 -12.01 -4.49 -28.99
C ARG A 122 -13.13 -5.36 -29.57
N LYS A 123 -12.91 -6.00 -30.72
CA LYS A 123 -13.88 -6.93 -31.32
C LYS A 123 -14.12 -8.15 -30.45
N GLU A 124 -13.07 -8.77 -29.92
CA GLU A 124 -13.19 -9.89 -28.97
C GLU A 124 -14.01 -9.49 -27.74
N ILE A 125 -13.77 -8.31 -27.17
CA ILE A 125 -14.50 -7.82 -26.01
C ILE A 125 -15.98 -7.63 -26.36
N VAL A 126 -16.30 -6.96 -27.46
CA VAL A 126 -17.70 -6.75 -27.90
C VAL A 126 -18.41 -8.08 -28.13
N GLN A 127 -17.75 -9.01 -28.82
CA GLN A 127 -18.27 -10.35 -29.07
C GLN A 127 -18.51 -11.11 -27.75
N SER A 128 -17.58 -11.01 -26.78
CA SER A 128 -17.77 -11.63 -25.46
C SER A 128 -18.93 -11.02 -24.68
N TYR A 129 -19.20 -9.71 -24.84
CA TYR A 129 -20.36 -9.07 -24.23
C TYR A 129 -21.67 -9.47 -24.91
N GLU A 130 -21.68 -9.63 -26.22
CA GLU A 130 -22.86 -10.07 -26.99
C GLU A 130 -23.18 -11.55 -26.74
N GLU A 131 -22.17 -12.41 -26.63
CA GLU A 131 -22.33 -13.84 -26.31
C GLU A 131 -22.69 -14.08 -24.83
N ASN A 132 -22.24 -13.21 -23.90
CA ASN A 132 -22.53 -13.32 -22.46
C ASN A 132 -23.59 -12.35 -21.94
N ALA A 133 -24.35 -11.67 -22.80
CA ALA A 133 -25.38 -10.70 -22.40
C ALA A 133 -26.51 -11.30 -21.52
N ASN A 134 -26.55 -12.63 -21.37
CA ASN A 134 -27.55 -13.35 -20.60
C ASN A 134 -26.98 -14.23 -19.47
N VAL A 135 -25.71 -14.07 -19.09
CA VAL A 135 -25.21 -14.68 -17.85
C VAL A 135 -25.62 -13.80 -16.68
N GLU A 136 -26.90 -13.93 -16.28
CA GLU A 136 -27.32 -13.56 -14.95
C GLU A 136 -26.42 -14.33 -13.99
N PHE A 137 -25.54 -13.61 -13.26
CA PHE A 137 -24.61 -14.25 -12.33
C PHE A 137 -25.42 -14.98 -11.26
N ASP A 138 -25.55 -16.31 -11.42
CA ASP A 138 -26.26 -17.14 -10.47
C ASP A 138 -25.38 -17.40 -9.25
N PHE A 139 -25.47 -16.48 -8.28
CA PHE A 139 -24.79 -16.61 -7.00
C PHE A 139 -25.47 -17.62 -6.05
N THR A 140 -26.48 -18.37 -6.50
CA THR A 140 -27.24 -19.28 -5.64
C THR A 140 -26.32 -20.32 -5.01
N GLU A 141 -25.35 -20.87 -5.75
CA GLU A 141 -24.38 -21.83 -5.23
C GLU A 141 -23.51 -21.22 -4.11
N ASN A 142 -22.92 -20.05 -4.35
CA ASN A 142 -22.12 -19.32 -3.35
C ASN A 142 -22.94 -18.98 -2.09
N ILE A 143 -24.21 -18.60 -2.25
CA ILE A 143 -25.11 -18.32 -1.12
C ILE A 143 -25.40 -19.59 -0.33
N THR A 144 -25.58 -20.74 -0.99
CA THR A 144 -25.80 -22.02 -0.29
C THR A 144 -24.54 -22.47 0.46
N GLU A 145 -23.37 -22.28 -0.11
CA GLU A 145 -22.09 -22.64 0.52
C GLU A 145 -21.80 -21.77 1.75
N LEU A 146 -22.04 -20.45 1.65
CA LEU A 146 -21.93 -19.53 2.78
C LEU A 146 -22.90 -19.88 3.93
N LYS A 147 -24.13 -20.30 3.62
CA LYS A 147 -25.08 -20.78 4.63
C LYS A 147 -24.60 -22.05 5.32
N LYS A 148 -24.01 -22.98 4.56
CA LYS A 148 -23.42 -24.20 5.11
C LYS A 148 -22.23 -23.91 6.03
N HIS A 149 -21.32 -23.03 5.61
CA HIS A 149 -20.20 -22.60 6.45
C HIS A 149 -20.64 -21.88 7.72
N LYS A 150 -21.68 -21.03 7.63
CA LYS A 150 -22.26 -20.37 8.81
C LYS A 150 -22.81 -21.39 9.81
N ALA A 151 -23.55 -22.40 9.35
CA ALA A 151 -24.08 -23.45 10.21
C ALA A 151 -22.97 -24.26 10.89
N GLN A 152 -21.92 -24.64 10.14
CA GLN A 152 -20.77 -25.35 10.69
C GLN A 152 -20.02 -24.55 11.76
N ARG A 153 -19.79 -23.25 11.52
CA ARG A 153 -19.11 -22.39 12.50
C ARG A 153 -19.96 -22.17 13.74
N LEU A 154 -21.27 -22.02 13.61
CA LEU A 154 -22.17 -21.92 14.77
C LEU A 154 -22.15 -23.19 15.61
N GLN A 155 -22.16 -24.36 14.95
CA GLN A 155 -22.05 -25.64 15.64
C GLN A 155 -20.70 -25.78 16.36
N GLN A 156 -19.59 -25.39 15.72
CA GLN A 156 -18.28 -25.37 16.38
C GLN A 156 -18.24 -24.41 17.57
N ILE A 157 -18.88 -23.23 17.46
CA ILE A 157 -18.97 -22.28 18.58
C ILE A 157 -19.81 -22.86 19.71
N GLU A 158 -20.90 -23.57 19.41
CA GLU A 158 -21.74 -24.22 20.41
C GLU A 158 -21.01 -25.36 21.11
N ASP A 159 -20.29 -26.21 20.37
CA ASP A 159 -19.44 -27.27 20.90
C ASP A 159 -18.30 -26.71 21.77
N LEU A 160 -17.64 -25.64 21.30
CA LEU A 160 -16.60 -24.93 22.05
C LEU A 160 -17.19 -24.22 23.28
N SER A 161 -18.39 -23.66 23.19
CA SER A 161 -19.07 -23.01 24.32
C SER A 161 -19.47 -24.04 25.38
N GLY A 162 -19.93 -25.22 24.97
CA GLY A 162 -20.18 -26.35 25.88
C GLY A 162 -18.90 -26.87 26.54
N LEU A 163 -17.75 -26.76 25.87
CA LEU A 163 -16.42 -27.02 26.44
C LEU A 163 -15.91 -25.87 27.32
N MET A 164 -16.25 -24.61 27.03
CA MET A 164 -15.81 -23.43 27.79
C MET A 164 -16.50 -23.30 29.16
N ASP A 165 -17.71 -23.85 29.34
CA ASP A 165 -18.34 -24.00 30.65
C ASP A 165 -17.47 -24.86 31.61
N LEU A 166 -16.47 -25.59 31.08
CA LEU A 166 -15.40 -26.20 31.85
C LEU A 166 -14.16 -25.30 31.85
N LYS A 167 -14.22 -24.21 32.65
CA LYS A 167 -13.07 -23.50 33.25
C LYS A 167 -12.23 -22.56 32.38
N PHE A 168 -12.75 -21.92 31.33
CA PHE A 168 -12.04 -20.75 30.81
C PHE A 168 -12.30 -19.51 31.68
N VAL A 169 -11.42 -19.26 32.65
CA VAL A 169 -11.39 -17.99 33.38
C VAL A 169 -10.37 -17.08 32.68
N PRO A 170 -10.80 -15.97 32.03
CA PRO A 170 -9.88 -15.08 31.35
C PRO A 170 -8.84 -14.53 32.35
N PRO A 171 -7.53 -14.61 32.06
CA PRO A 171 -6.47 -14.19 32.99
C PRO A 171 -6.40 -12.68 33.20
N LEU A 172 -7.26 -11.90 32.53
CA LEU A 172 -7.33 -10.44 32.70
C LEU A 172 -7.68 -10.05 34.13
N GLY A 173 -8.65 -10.73 34.75
CA GLY A 173 -9.09 -10.39 36.11
C GLY A 173 -7.96 -10.53 37.14
N SER A 174 -7.23 -11.65 37.09
CA SER A 174 -6.11 -11.92 38.01
C SER A 174 -4.91 -11.01 37.76
N LYS A 175 -4.63 -10.65 36.49
CA LYS A 175 -3.55 -9.72 36.15
C LYS A 175 -3.85 -8.28 36.57
N VAL A 176 -5.11 -7.86 36.51
CA VAL A 176 -5.53 -6.54 37.02
C VAL A 176 -5.39 -6.49 38.55
N THR A 177 -5.80 -7.55 39.27
CA THR A 177 -5.62 -7.59 40.73
C THR A 177 -4.15 -7.60 41.12
N GLU A 178 -3.32 -8.36 40.41
CA GLU A 178 -1.86 -8.41 40.63
C GLU A 178 -1.21 -7.04 40.40
N SER A 179 -1.59 -6.34 39.33
CA SER A 179 -1.11 -4.97 39.04
C SER A 179 -1.46 -3.98 40.16
N LEU A 180 -2.70 -4.03 40.68
CA LEU A 180 -3.14 -3.17 41.78
C LEU A 180 -2.39 -3.44 43.09
N GLU A 181 -2.06 -4.71 43.38
CA GLU A 181 -1.26 -5.08 44.56
C GLU A 181 0.19 -4.61 44.44
N LEU A 182 0.79 -4.76 43.26
CA LEU A 182 2.13 -4.26 42.97
C LEU A 182 2.20 -2.73 43.06
N GLN A 183 1.20 -2.02 42.52
CA GLN A 183 1.09 -0.56 42.63
C GLN A 183 1.03 -0.13 44.10
N LYS A 184 0.15 -0.75 44.91
CA LYS A 184 0.04 -0.45 46.36
C LYS A 184 1.37 -0.67 47.08
N THR A 185 2.06 -1.76 46.76
CA THR A 185 3.34 -2.12 47.35
C THR A 185 4.42 -1.10 46.99
N LEU A 186 4.52 -0.72 45.71
CA LEU A 186 5.45 0.28 45.21
C LEU A 186 5.24 1.63 45.90
N PHE A 187 4.01 2.15 45.93
CA PHE A 187 3.71 3.42 46.61
C PHE A 187 3.95 3.35 48.12
N GLY A 188 3.77 2.19 48.74
CA GLY A 188 4.12 1.96 50.14
C GLY A 188 5.62 2.11 50.41
N TYR A 189 6.46 1.53 49.56
CA TYR A 189 7.92 1.68 49.64
C TYR A 189 8.37 3.10 49.29
N LEU A 190 7.82 3.68 48.23
CA LEU A 190 8.10 5.04 47.80
C LEU A 190 7.86 6.03 48.93
N LYS A 191 6.69 5.97 49.60
CA LYS A 191 6.38 6.82 50.76
C LYS A 191 7.42 6.68 51.87
N LYS A 192 7.84 5.45 52.21
CA LYS A 192 8.86 5.22 53.25
C LYS A 192 10.21 5.83 52.86
N VAL A 193 10.62 5.68 51.60
CA VAL A 193 11.88 6.23 51.09
C VAL A 193 11.82 7.76 51.06
N LEU A 194 10.73 8.33 50.56
CA LEU A 194 10.51 9.78 50.53
C LEU A 194 10.52 10.40 51.92
N ILE A 195 9.84 9.79 52.90
CA ILE A 195 9.83 10.28 54.29
C ILE A 195 11.23 10.19 54.91
N LYS A 196 11.97 9.09 54.71
CA LYS A 196 13.35 8.95 55.20
C LYS A 196 14.28 9.97 54.55
N TYR A 197 14.13 10.18 53.25
CA TYR A 197 14.91 11.18 52.52
C TYR A 197 14.62 12.58 53.05
N LEU A 198 13.34 12.95 53.20
CA LEU A 198 12.97 14.27 53.74
C LEU A 198 13.55 14.48 55.14
N ALA A 199 13.52 13.46 56.00
CA ALA A 199 14.16 13.53 57.32
C ALA A 199 15.68 13.74 57.25
N ILE A 200 16.37 13.15 56.26
CA ILE A 200 17.81 13.33 56.03
C ILE A 200 18.10 14.72 55.44
N SER A 201 17.28 15.20 54.50
CA SER A 201 17.43 16.54 53.92
C SER A 201 17.16 17.64 54.94
N ASP A 202 16.21 17.43 55.86
CA ASP A 202 15.91 18.37 56.95
C ASP A 202 17.09 18.49 57.90
N ARG A 203 17.73 17.36 58.21
CA ARG A 203 18.95 17.31 59.01
C ARG A 203 20.13 18.01 58.33
N ALA A 204 20.26 17.90 57.00
CA ALA A 204 21.35 18.50 56.24
C ALA A 204 21.15 20.01 55.96
N SER A 205 19.90 20.44 55.78
CA SER A 205 19.53 21.83 55.47
C SER A 205 19.28 22.71 56.71
N GLY A 206 19.21 22.11 57.90
CA GLY A 206 18.95 22.83 59.15
C GLY A 206 17.52 23.38 59.29
N SER A 207 16.63 23.06 58.34
CA SER A 207 15.23 23.46 58.33
C SER A 207 14.36 22.25 58.68
N VAL A 208 13.58 22.37 59.76
CA VAL A 208 12.67 21.31 60.21
C VAL A 208 11.32 21.55 59.55
N HIS A 209 10.92 20.69 58.61
CA HIS A 209 9.60 20.82 58.00
C HIS A 209 8.51 20.42 59.00
N ASN A 210 7.43 21.20 59.03
CA ASN A 210 6.25 20.85 59.81
C ASN A 210 5.56 19.61 59.20
N LYS A 211 4.83 18.86 60.03
CA LYS A 211 4.11 17.62 59.63
C LYS A 211 3.24 17.80 58.39
N GLU A 212 2.65 18.98 58.22
CA GLU A 212 1.81 19.33 57.08
C GLU A 212 2.63 19.53 55.79
N GLN A 213 3.78 20.20 55.88
CA GLN A 213 4.70 20.43 54.76
C GLN A 213 5.34 19.12 54.28
N VAL A 214 5.68 18.20 55.20
CA VAL A 214 6.15 16.85 54.84
C VAL A 214 5.05 16.09 54.10
N ARG A 215 3.81 16.17 54.57
CA ARG A 215 2.68 15.47 53.94
C ARG A 215 2.39 16.02 52.54
N GLU A 216 2.51 17.32 52.33
CA GLU A 216 2.35 17.97 51.04
C GLU A 216 3.46 17.59 50.07
N LYS A 217 4.74 17.68 50.48
CA LYS A 217 5.88 17.25 49.66
C LYS A 217 5.85 15.77 49.29
N VAL A 218 5.41 14.90 50.20
CA VAL A 218 5.25 13.47 49.89
C VAL A 218 4.12 13.24 48.88
N ARG A 219 3.03 14.03 48.93
CA ARG A 219 1.94 13.95 47.96
C ARG A 219 2.39 14.40 46.58
N THR A 220 2.98 15.59 46.46
CA THR A 220 3.45 16.11 45.17
C THR A 220 4.48 15.20 44.51
N LEU A 221 5.40 14.62 45.29
CA LEU A 221 6.34 13.62 44.79
C LEU A 221 5.65 12.30 44.40
N SER A 222 4.68 11.83 45.18
CA SER A 222 3.93 10.62 44.81
C SER A 222 3.16 10.81 43.51
N ASP A 223 2.50 11.96 43.34
CA ASP A 223 1.74 12.30 42.13
C ASP A 223 2.68 12.43 40.92
N PHE A 224 3.89 12.96 41.12
CA PHE A 224 4.93 12.97 40.09
C PHE A 224 5.36 11.56 39.66
N PHE A 225 5.57 10.63 40.61
CA PHE A 225 5.90 9.24 40.28
C PHE A 225 4.74 8.50 39.60
N ASP A 226 3.49 8.84 39.93
CA ASP A 226 2.31 8.29 39.24
C ASP A 226 2.23 8.81 37.78
N ASN A 227 2.51 10.09 37.58
CA ASN A 227 2.63 10.68 36.25
C ASN A 227 3.77 10.06 35.45
N LEU A 228 4.90 9.74 36.09
CA LEU A 228 6.05 9.09 35.44
C LEU A 228 5.76 7.66 34.99
N LEU A 229 4.85 6.94 35.66
CA LEU A 229 4.44 5.58 35.29
C LEU A 229 3.36 5.55 34.21
N THR A 230 2.60 6.63 34.05
CA THR A 230 1.45 6.73 33.14
C THR A 230 1.76 7.50 31.85
N THR A 231 2.71 8.44 31.90
CA THR A 231 3.07 9.30 30.76
C THR A 231 4.45 8.96 30.21
N GLU A 232 4.65 9.17 28.91
CA GLU A 232 5.93 8.88 28.27
C GLU A 232 7.05 9.84 28.71
N TRP A 233 6.72 11.11 28.96
CA TRP A 233 7.65 12.15 29.41
C TRP A 233 6.98 12.99 30.51
N ALA A 234 7.57 12.98 31.71
CA ALA A 234 7.07 13.75 32.85
C ALA A 234 7.90 15.02 33.08
N ASN A 235 7.24 16.15 33.35
CA ASN A 235 7.92 17.41 33.64
C ASN A 235 8.58 17.37 35.01
N LEU A 236 9.85 17.77 35.09
CA LEU A 236 10.58 17.82 36.35
C LEU A 236 9.98 18.92 37.26
N PRO A 237 9.67 18.64 38.53
CA PRO A 237 9.27 19.68 39.48
C PRO A 237 10.38 20.74 39.64
N GLU A 238 10.01 22.02 39.74
CA GLU A 238 10.97 23.14 39.83
C GLU A 238 11.88 23.06 41.07
N ASP A 239 11.41 22.41 42.14
CA ASP A 239 12.24 21.95 43.24
C ASP A 239 13.00 20.69 42.79
N SER A 240 14.17 20.89 42.17
CA SER A 240 15.09 19.84 41.75
C SER A 240 15.55 19.00 42.95
N ASN A 241 14.71 18.06 43.36
CA ASN A 241 14.96 17.18 44.49
C ASN A 241 16.16 16.31 44.14
N THR A 242 17.20 16.31 44.98
CA THR A 242 18.41 15.49 44.89
C THR A 242 18.11 14.00 44.61
N ILE A 243 16.91 13.51 44.95
CA ILE A 243 16.39 12.19 44.55
C ILE A 243 16.41 12.01 43.03
N MET A 244 15.94 13.01 42.28
CA MET A 244 15.89 12.96 40.82
C MET A 244 17.29 12.91 40.22
N GLU A 245 18.23 13.66 40.79
CA GLU A 245 19.64 13.60 40.39
C GLU A 245 20.26 12.23 40.67
N ILE A 246 19.94 11.60 41.82
CA ILE A 246 20.37 10.24 42.13
C ILE A 246 19.78 9.24 41.14
N LEU A 247 18.49 9.34 40.82
CA LEU A 247 17.82 8.44 39.87
C LEU A 247 18.32 8.63 38.43
N ILE A 248 18.72 9.84 38.04
CA ILE A 248 19.37 10.11 36.75
C ILE A 248 20.79 9.53 36.74
N ARG A 249 21.57 9.76 37.82
CA ARG A 249 22.95 9.25 37.94
C ARG A 249 23.00 7.72 37.92
N ASP A 250 22.06 7.08 38.59
CA ASP A 250 21.97 5.61 38.66
C ASP A 250 21.31 5.02 37.40
N GLY A 251 21.00 5.85 36.40
CA GLY A 251 20.55 5.43 35.07
C GLY A 251 19.11 4.93 34.99
N VAL A 252 18.30 5.21 36.03
CA VAL A 252 16.88 4.84 36.10
C VAL A 252 16.01 5.80 35.27
N LEU A 253 16.41 7.08 35.19
CA LEU A 253 15.72 8.11 34.44
C LEU A 253 16.55 8.64 33.27
N ILE A 254 15.89 8.95 32.16
CA ILE A 254 16.45 9.65 31.00
C ILE A 254 15.96 11.10 31.06
N LEU A 255 16.88 12.06 31.08
CA LEU A 255 16.57 13.50 31.08
C LEU A 255 16.71 14.08 29.67
N LYS A 256 15.69 14.80 29.19
CA LYS A 256 15.71 15.57 27.95
C LYS A 256 14.90 16.85 28.12
N ASP A 257 15.51 18.02 27.86
CA ASP A 257 14.82 19.32 27.82
C ASP A 257 13.89 19.61 29.03
N LYS A 258 14.34 19.27 30.25
CA LYS A 258 13.60 19.36 31.54
C LYS A 258 12.45 18.36 31.74
N GLN A 259 12.36 17.35 30.89
CA GLN A 259 11.45 16.22 31.04
C GLN A 259 12.25 14.95 31.35
N VAL A 260 11.64 14.05 32.12
CA VAL A 260 12.22 12.77 32.50
C VAL A 260 11.33 11.61 32.09
N LYS A 261 11.97 10.52 31.67
CA LYS A 261 11.34 9.25 31.28
C LYS A 261 11.99 8.08 32.01
N LEU A 262 11.21 7.05 32.36
CA LEU A 262 11.75 5.79 32.90
C LEU A 262 12.46 4.99 31.81
N ARG A 263 13.69 4.54 32.09
CA ARG A 263 14.45 3.72 31.15
C ARG A 263 13.89 2.29 31.12
N GLY A 264 13.63 1.76 29.91
CA GLY A 264 13.19 0.37 29.72
C GLY A 264 11.68 0.14 29.82
N PHE A 265 10.90 1.19 30.08
CA PHE A 265 9.44 1.19 29.96
C PHE A 265 9.07 1.92 28.67
N GLU A 266 9.05 1.18 27.56
CA GLU A 266 8.44 1.63 26.30
C GLU A 266 6.97 1.23 26.36
N ILE A 267 6.07 2.21 26.44
CA ILE A 267 4.62 2.02 26.26
C ILE A 267 4.32 2.10 24.76
#